data_AF-A0A7M3WC10-F1
#
_entry.id   AF-A0A7M3WC10-F1
#
_cell.length_a   1.000
_cell.length_b   1.000
_cell.length_c   1.000
_cell.angle_alpha   90.00
_cell.angle_beta   90.00
_cell.angle_gamma   90.00
#
_symmetry.space_group_name_H-M   'P 1'
#
loop_
_entity.id
_entity.type
_entity.pdbx_description
1 polymer ?
#
loop_
_entity_poly.entity_id
_entity_poly.type
_entity_poly.pdbx_seq_one_letter_code
_entity_poly.pdbx_strand_id
1 'polypeptide(L)'
;MPPFWPFKKKEAIAELEEEPPAPVVYKRGEDPNARKTIETDAGAYKDALALFGGGSEEVKAASDQSVNYDGVTAPASQAQKEPEPSFTWIHHTDGYHYKQLADGAFEPTPHTKNNDGTYTPYS
;
A
#
# COMPACT_ATOMS: atom_id res chain seq x y z
N MET A 1 18.27 -44.14 16.14
CA MET A 1 17.41 -43.83 14.99
C MET A 1 17.22 -42.33 14.91
N PRO A 2 17.56 -41.66 13.80
CA PRO A 2 17.27 -40.24 13.67
C PRO A 2 15.74 -40.01 13.58
N PRO A 3 15.21 -38.93 14.16
CA PRO A 3 13.77 -38.65 14.17
C PRO A 3 13.25 -38.32 12.77
N PHE A 4 12.04 -38.80 12.46
CA PHE A 4 11.35 -38.53 11.19
C PHE A 4 10.75 -37.11 11.22
N TRP A 5 11.38 -36.17 10.52
CA TRP A 5 10.80 -34.84 10.30
C TRP A 5 9.76 -34.87 9.18
N PRO A 6 8.56 -34.25 9.35
CA PRO A 6 7.50 -34.25 8.35
C PRO A 6 7.70 -33.21 7.23
N PHE A 7 8.89 -32.64 7.11
CA PHE A 7 9.20 -31.75 6.00
C PHE A 7 9.47 -32.61 4.77
N LYS A 8 8.46 -32.68 3.89
CA LYS A 8 8.61 -33.22 2.54
C LYS A 8 9.84 -32.57 1.90
N LYS A 9 10.71 -33.39 1.29
CA LYS A 9 11.91 -32.93 0.57
C LYS A 9 11.49 -31.81 -0.37
N LYS A 10 12.21 -30.69 -0.31
CA LYS A 10 11.93 -29.45 -1.04
C LYS A 10 11.64 -29.77 -2.50
N GLU A 11 10.44 -29.43 -2.94
CA GLU A 11 10.04 -29.44 -4.34
C GLU A 11 10.99 -28.50 -5.08
N ALA A 12 11.61 -29.00 -6.15
CA ALA A 12 12.52 -28.19 -6.95
C ALA A 12 11.72 -27.04 -7.55
N ILE A 13 12.00 -25.82 -7.11
CA ILE A 13 11.40 -24.60 -7.63
C ILE A 13 11.68 -24.61 -9.15
N ALA A 14 10.63 -24.60 -9.96
CA ALA A 14 10.76 -24.49 -11.41
C ALA A 14 11.51 -23.19 -11.70
N GLU A 15 12.74 -23.31 -12.17
CA GLU A 15 13.58 -22.21 -12.60
C GLU A 15 12.90 -21.64 -13.85
N LEU A 16 12.16 -20.54 -13.66
CA LEU A 16 11.54 -19.82 -14.75
C LEU A 16 12.71 -19.22 -15.56
N GLU A 17 12.97 -19.76 -16.75
CA GLU A 17 13.92 -19.16 -17.70
C GLU A 17 13.33 -17.82 -18.18
N GLU A 18 13.57 -16.76 -17.41
CA GLU A 18 13.25 -15.41 -17.82
C GLU A 18 14.33 -14.96 -18.80
N GLU A 19 13.96 -14.81 -20.07
CA GLU A 19 14.87 -14.31 -21.10
C GLU A 19 15.38 -12.92 -20.71
N PRO A 20 16.70 -12.65 -20.88
CA PRO A 20 17.26 -11.35 -20.53
C PRO A 20 16.58 -10.23 -21.34
N PRO A 21 16.33 -9.07 -20.73
CA PRO A 21 15.68 -7.96 -21.42
C PRO A 21 16.50 -7.51 -22.62
N ALA A 22 15.83 -7.22 -23.73
CA ALA A 22 16.49 -6.79 -24.95
C ALA A 22 17.31 -5.50 -24.72
N PRO A 23 18.54 -5.39 -25.26
CA PRO A 23 19.38 -4.22 -25.08
C PRO A 23 18.75 -2.99 -25.76
N VAL A 24 18.71 -1.87 -25.04
CA VAL A 24 18.23 -0.59 -25.57
C VAL A 24 19.31 0.02 -26.47
N VAL A 25 19.11 -0.04 -27.79
CA VAL A 25 20.03 0.52 -28.79
C VAL A 25 19.57 1.92 -29.20
N TYR A 26 20.34 2.94 -28.86
CA TYR A 26 20.09 4.32 -29.31
C TYR A 26 20.56 4.50 -30.75
N LYS A 27 19.64 4.82 -31.67
CA LYS A 27 19.97 5.24 -33.03
C LYS A 27 20.20 6.75 -33.06
N ARG A 28 21.31 7.19 -33.64
CA ARG A 28 21.65 8.62 -33.78
C ARG A 28 20.61 9.29 -34.70
N GLY A 29 19.73 10.11 -34.11
CA GLY A 29 18.67 10.84 -34.83
C GLY A 29 17.24 10.48 -34.43
N GLU A 30 17.03 9.47 -33.58
CA GLU A 30 15.72 9.13 -33.01
C GLU A 30 15.55 9.83 -31.66
N ASP A 31 14.39 10.47 -31.43
CA ASP A 31 14.10 11.13 -30.15
C ASP A 31 13.85 10.07 -29.07
N PRO A 32 14.70 9.97 -28.02
CA PRO A 32 14.52 8.98 -26.95
C PRO A 32 13.24 9.20 -26.14
N ASN A 33 12.59 10.37 -26.25
CA ASN A 33 11.31 10.69 -25.62
C ASN A 33 10.11 10.56 -26.56
N ALA A 34 10.31 10.08 -27.80
CA ALA A 34 9.20 9.81 -28.71
C ALA A 34 8.31 8.70 -28.12
N ARG A 35 7.20 9.11 -27.50
CA ARG A 35 6.19 8.18 -27.01
C ARG A 35 5.53 7.55 -28.23
N LYS A 36 5.56 6.22 -28.32
CA LYS A 36 4.74 5.50 -29.30
C LYS A 36 3.29 5.89 -29.06
N THR A 37 2.59 6.25 -30.12
CA THR A 37 1.14 6.50 -30.08
C THR A 37 0.48 5.21 -29.60
N ILE A 38 -0.10 5.24 -28.42
CA ILE A 38 -0.85 4.09 -27.89
C ILE A 38 -2.18 4.11 -28.62
N GLU A 39 -2.45 3.07 -29.41
CA GLU A 39 -3.78 2.84 -29.96
C GLU A 39 -4.71 2.52 -28.77
N THR A 40 -5.59 3.45 -28.44
CA THR A 40 -6.61 3.23 -27.43
C THR A 40 -7.68 2.34 -28.02
N ASP A 41 -7.68 1.07 -27.65
CA ASP A 41 -8.79 0.17 -27.97
C ASP A 41 -10.03 0.57 -27.14
N ALA A 42 -11.00 1.16 -27.82
CA ALA A 42 -12.26 1.57 -27.22
C ALA A 42 -13.06 0.38 -26.64
N GLY A 43 -12.86 -0.83 -27.17
CA GLY A 43 -13.45 -2.06 -26.64
C GLY A 43 -12.87 -2.41 -25.27
N ALA A 44 -11.54 -2.53 -25.17
CA ALA A 44 -10.84 -2.77 -23.91
C ALA A 44 -11.15 -1.71 -22.85
N TYR A 45 -11.30 -0.43 -23.23
CA TYR A 45 -11.71 0.63 -22.30
C TYR A 45 -13.11 0.41 -21.73
N LYS A 46 -14.08 0.02 -22.58
CA LYS A 46 -15.45 -0.28 -22.12
C LYS A 46 -15.50 -1.51 -21.22
N ASP A 47 -14.75 -2.55 -21.55
CA ASP A 47 -14.68 -3.77 -20.73
C ASP A 47 -14.06 -3.48 -19.36
N ALA A 48 -13.01 -2.65 -19.29
CA ALA A 48 -12.43 -2.23 -18.02
C ALA A 48 -13.40 -1.40 -17.16
N LEU A 49 -14.19 -0.52 -17.79
CA LEU A 49 -15.26 0.21 -17.10
C LEU A 49 -16.35 -0.74 -16.57
N ALA A 50 -16.67 -1.81 -17.29
CA ALA A 50 -17.62 -2.82 -16.84
C ALA A 50 -17.05 -3.72 -15.72
N LEU A 51 -15.74 -3.97 -15.73
CA LEU A 51 -15.06 -4.77 -14.72
C LEU A 51 -14.91 -4.02 -13.37
N PHE A 52 -14.70 -2.69 -13.43
CA PHE A 52 -14.48 -1.86 -12.24
C PHE A 52 -15.73 -1.09 -11.79
N GLY A 53 -16.67 -0.82 -12.68
CA GLY A 53 -18.00 -0.31 -12.33
C GLY A 53 -18.84 -1.43 -11.75
N GLY A 54 -19.47 -1.23 -10.60
CA GLY A 54 -20.25 -2.24 -9.87
C GLY A 54 -21.54 -2.73 -10.53
N GLY A 55 -21.54 -2.95 -11.85
CA GLY A 55 -22.65 -3.49 -12.64
C GLY A 55 -23.78 -2.51 -12.92
N SER A 56 -23.66 -1.24 -12.50
CA SER A 56 -24.65 -0.21 -12.80
C SER A 56 -24.25 0.61 -14.03
N GLU A 57 -25.09 0.65 -15.06
CA GLU A 57 -24.91 1.45 -16.29
C GLU A 57 -24.95 2.97 -16.04
N GLU A 58 -25.22 3.41 -14.81
CA GLU A 58 -25.34 4.83 -14.45
C GLU A 58 -24.15 5.30 -13.61
N VAL A 59 -23.32 6.17 -14.18
CA VAL A 59 -22.34 6.97 -13.41
C VAL A 59 -23.07 8.19 -12.85
N LYS A 60 -23.46 8.14 -11.58
CA LYS A 60 -23.99 9.32 -10.89
C LYS A 60 -22.83 10.21 -10.46
N ALA A 61 -22.85 11.46 -10.93
CA ALA A 61 -21.92 12.46 -10.41
C ALA A 61 -22.07 12.53 -8.89
N ALA A 62 -20.95 12.55 -8.18
CA ALA A 62 -20.95 12.69 -6.73
C ALA A 62 -21.69 13.99 -6.37
N SER A 63 -22.77 13.88 -5.59
CA SER A 63 -23.52 15.03 -5.14
C SER A 63 -22.66 15.83 -4.16
N ASP A 64 -22.57 17.14 -4.37
CA ASP A 64 -21.80 18.05 -3.54
C ASP A 64 -22.31 18.00 -2.09
N GLN A 65 -21.57 17.29 -1.24
CA GLN A 65 -21.89 17.14 0.18
C GLN A 65 -21.67 18.44 0.96
N SER A 66 -21.05 19.46 0.37
CA SER A 66 -20.78 20.74 1.06
C SER A 66 -22.06 21.51 1.39
N VAL A 67 -23.12 21.34 0.58
CA VAL A 67 -24.43 21.98 0.78
C VAL A 67 -25.18 21.38 1.98
N ASN A 68 -24.92 20.11 2.31
CA ASN A 68 -25.54 19.42 3.44
C ASN A 68 -24.73 19.58 4.74
N TYR A 69 -23.59 20.26 4.70
CA TYR A 69 -22.74 20.47 5.87
C TYR A 69 -23.24 21.70 6.66
N ASP A 70 -24.22 21.51 7.53
CA ASP A 70 -24.81 22.53 8.42
C ASP A 70 -23.91 22.90 9.62
N GLY A 71 -22.59 22.73 9.49
CA GLY A 71 -21.64 23.24 10.47
C GLY A 71 -21.91 22.84 11.93
N VAL A 72 -22.46 21.65 12.20
CA VAL A 72 -22.61 21.15 13.56
C VAL A 72 -21.24 20.74 14.09
N THR A 73 -20.46 21.74 14.48
CA THR A 73 -19.46 21.55 15.53
C THR A 73 -20.26 21.36 16.81
N ALA A 74 -20.48 20.11 17.22
CA ALA A 74 -20.98 19.83 18.55
C ALA A 74 -20.10 20.61 19.56
N PRO A 75 -20.67 21.42 20.47
CA PRO A 75 -19.88 22.05 21.50
C PRO A 75 -19.17 20.95 22.27
N ALA A 76 -17.87 21.11 22.45
CA ALA A 76 -17.02 20.22 23.21
C ALA A 76 -17.64 19.98 24.59
N SER A 77 -18.36 18.86 24.74
CA SER A 77 -18.64 18.30 26.05
C SER A 77 -17.30 17.84 26.57
N GLN A 78 -16.75 18.62 27.50
CA GLN A 78 -15.54 18.34 28.24
C GLN A 78 -15.67 16.97 28.90
N ALA A 79 -15.15 15.94 28.23
CA ALA A 79 -14.69 14.72 28.86
C ALA A 79 -13.19 14.69 28.60
N GLN A 80 -12.39 14.88 29.64
CA GLN A 80 -10.96 14.62 29.62
C GLN A 80 -10.73 13.23 29.03
N LYS A 81 -10.27 13.17 27.78
CA LYS A 81 -9.58 12.02 27.22
C LYS A 81 -8.16 12.47 26.97
N GLU A 82 -7.22 11.73 27.57
CA GLU A 82 -5.79 11.87 27.33
C GLU A 82 -5.49 12.02 25.84
N PRO A 83 -4.43 12.76 25.46
CA PRO A 83 -4.06 12.96 24.07
C PRO A 83 -3.83 11.60 23.42
N GLU A 84 -4.77 11.19 22.55
CA GLU A 84 -4.62 10.03 21.69
C GLU A 84 -3.30 10.20 20.93
N PRO A 85 -2.36 9.24 21.03
CA PRO A 85 -1.10 9.35 20.32
C PRO A 85 -1.40 9.39 18.82
N SER A 86 -1.04 10.48 18.14
CA SER A 86 -1.15 10.64 16.70
C SER A 86 -0.13 9.79 15.93
N PHE A 87 0.29 8.66 16.50
CA PHE A 87 1.29 7.78 15.96
C PHE A 87 0.82 6.32 15.96
N THR A 88 1.19 5.60 14.90
CA THR A 88 0.90 4.17 14.73
C THR A 88 2.17 3.36 14.89
N TRP A 89 2.10 2.24 15.58
CA TRP A 89 3.23 1.31 15.69
C TRP A 89 3.29 0.40 14.47
N ILE A 90 4.42 0.43 13.76
CA ILE A 90 4.69 -0.45 12.62
C ILE A 90 5.79 -1.43 12.97
N HIS A 91 5.51 -2.72 12.82
CA HIS A 91 6.49 -3.79 12.93
C HIS A 91 7.32 -3.87 11.65
N HIS A 92 8.65 -3.77 11.77
CA HIS A 92 9.58 -3.84 10.65
C HIS A 92 10.24 -5.23 10.58
N THR A 93 10.85 -5.56 9.44
CA THR A 93 11.55 -6.84 9.18
C THR A 93 12.74 -7.13 10.08
N ASP A 94 13.26 -6.12 10.78
CA ASP A 94 14.38 -6.23 11.72
C ASP A 94 13.96 -6.73 13.12
N GLY A 95 12.65 -6.95 13.34
CA GLY A 95 12.08 -7.42 14.61
C GLY A 95 11.74 -6.32 15.61
N TYR A 96 11.93 -5.05 15.22
CA TYR A 96 11.57 -3.89 16.04
C TYR A 96 10.29 -3.22 15.55
N HIS A 97 9.71 -2.42 16.43
CA HIS A 97 8.57 -1.56 16.12
C HIS A 97 9.03 -0.11 16.08
N TYR A 98 8.54 0.62 15.09
CA TYR A 98 8.81 2.04 14.92
C TYR A 98 7.51 2.83 15.04
N LYS A 99 7.59 4.03 15.62
CA LYS A 99 6.46 4.96 15.66
C LYS A 99 6.37 5.71 14.35
N GLN A 100 5.29 5.51 13.61
CA GLN A 100 4.93 6.31 12.46
C GLN A 100 4.03 7.47 12.92
N LEU A 101 4.45 8.70 12.68
CA LEU A 101 3.72 9.94 12.99
C LEU A 101 2.58 10.18 11.99
N ALA A 102 1.68 11.11 12.30
CA ALA A 102 0.57 11.52 11.41
C ALA A 102 1.04 12.04 10.04
N ASP A 103 2.24 12.60 9.98
CA ASP A 103 2.87 13.09 8.73
C ASP A 103 3.48 11.95 7.88
N GLY A 104 3.38 10.70 8.34
CA GLY A 104 3.97 9.51 7.71
C GLY A 104 5.46 9.32 8.00
N ALA A 105 6.11 10.27 8.67
CA ALA A 105 7.49 10.17 9.12
C ALA A 105 7.65 9.14 10.26
N PHE A 106 8.81 8.50 10.34
CA PHE A 106 9.13 7.51 11.37
C PHE A 106 10.11 8.06 12.39
N GLU A 107 9.91 7.75 13.68
CA GLU A 107 10.94 7.96 14.68
C GLU A 107 12.10 6.98 14.44
N PRO A 108 13.37 7.43 14.48
CA PRO A 108 14.53 6.56 14.27
C PRO A 108 14.80 5.61 15.44
N THR A 109 14.10 5.79 16.56
CA THR A 109 14.30 5.00 17.78
C THR A 109 13.55 3.66 17.67
N PRO A 110 14.26 2.52 17.61
CA PRO A 110 13.62 1.21 17.60
C PRO A 110 12.98 0.89 18.96
N HIS A 111 11.85 0.19 18.96
CA HIS A 111 11.18 -0.28 20.17
C HIS A 111 10.86 -1.78 20.11
N THR A 112 10.84 -2.44 21.26
CA THR A 112 10.41 -3.82 21.43
C THR A 112 9.01 -3.88 22.04
N LYS A 113 8.20 -4.85 21.62
CA LYS A 113 6.87 -5.10 22.19
C LYS A 113 6.98 -6.11 23.32
N ASN A 114 6.60 -5.70 24.53
CA ASN A 114 6.54 -6.57 25.69
C ASN A 114 5.33 -7.50 25.64
N ASN A 115 5.33 -8.54 26.49
CA ASN A 115 4.23 -9.48 26.60
C ASN A 115 2.91 -8.79 27.02
N ASP A 116 3.00 -7.67 27.74
CA ASP A 116 1.86 -6.84 28.16
C ASP A 116 1.34 -5.91 27.04
N GLY A 117 1.93 -5.97 25.84
CA GLY A 117 1.56 -5.14 24.70
C GLY A 117 2.19 -3.73 24.69
N THR A 118 2.90 -3.35 25.75
CA THR A 118 3.62 -2.07 25.87
C THR A 118 4.90 -2.06 25.02
N TYR A 119 5.23 -0.91 24.45
CA TYR A 119 6.45 -0.71 23.67
C TYR A 119 7.54 -0.04 24.51
N THR A 120 8.74 -0.62 24.52
CA THR A 120 9.92 -0.07 25.22
C THR A 120 11.02 0.23 24.22
N PRO A 121 11.68 1.41 24.30
CA PRO A 121 12.79 1.73 23.40
C PRO A 121 13.91 0.71 23.57
N TYR A 122 14.43 0.23 22.45
CA TYR A 122 15.61 -0.60 22.42
C TYR A 122 16.84 0.31 22.63
N SER A 123 17.57 0.10 23.73
CA SER A 123 18.83 0.78 24.07
C SER A 123 19.99 -0.19 24.03
#